data_AF-A0A849VQL2-F1
#
_entry.id   AF-A0A849VQL2-F1
#
_cell.length_a   1.000
_cell.length_b   1.000
_cell.length_c   1.000
_cell.angle_alpha   90.00
_cell.angle_beta   90.00
_cell.angle_gamma   90.00
#
_symmetry.space_group_name_H-M   'P 1'
#
loop_
_entity.id
_entity.type
_entity.pdbx_description
1 polymer ?
#
loop_
_entity_poly.entity_id
_entity_poly.type
_entity_poly.pdbx_seq_one_letter_code
_entity_poly.pdbx_strand_id
1 'polypeptide(L)'
;MSSSLLNLIRSAPEAKAMIHSLRPRRGKPKVPELVSIDEEAPLDERLLQVCDGLIDILSTFFNVSGRELRSHSRCERPVARVRQIGMYVAHVTLALTMSEVGRAFGRDRSTVNHACHLIEDMREELEFDHIVQTIENIVKVAFMRDGTVR
;
A
#
# COMPACT_ATOMS: atom_id res chain seq x y z
N MET A 1 4.94 -12.78 26.74
CA MET A 1 4.05 -12.10 27.70
C MET A 1 3.61 -10.80 27.07
N SER A 2 2.32 -10.74 26.77
CA SER A 2 1.58 -9.57 26.31
C SER A 2 1.77 -8.38 27.25
N SER A 3 1.68 -7.19 26.65
CA SER A 3 1.53 -5.86 27.26
C SER A 3 2.79 -4.99 27.16
N SER A 4 2.77 -4.05 26.19
CA SER A 4 3.00 -2.61 26.46
C SER A 4 3.18 -1.76 25.18
N LEU A 5 2.51 -2.07 24.07
CA LEU A 5 2.20 -1.03 23.06
C LEU A 5 0.93 -0.24 23.46
N LEU A 6 0.05 -0.83 24.25
CA LEU A 6 -1.18 -0.19 24.77
C LEU A 6 -0.93 0.78 25.94
N ASN A 7 0.27 0.84 26.53
CA ASN A 7 0.61 1.71 27.66
C ASN A 7 1.56 2.87 27.31
N LEU A 8 1.89 3.07 26.03
CA LEU A 8 2.94 4.03 25.64
C LEU A 8 2.43 5.47 25.52
N ILE A 9 1.12 5.67 25.57
CA ILE A 9 0.48 6.98 25.53
C ILE A 9 -0.54 7.03 26.68
N ARG A 10 -0.10 7.48 27.86
CA ARG A 10 -0.97 7.57 29.04
C ARG A 10 -1.74 8.89 29.09
N SER A 11 -1.43 9.82 28.19
CA SER A 11 -2.10 11.11 28.10
C SER A 11 -1.84 11.80 26.74
N ALA A 12 -2.75 12.69 26.33
CA ALA A 12 -2.60 13.49 25.10
C ALA A 12 -1.29 14.33 25.04
N PRO A 13 -0.76 14.88 26.15
CA PRO A 13 0.55 15.53 26.18
C PRO A 13 1.72 14.58 25.87
N GLU A 14 1.72 13.36 26.39
CA GLU A 14 2.76 12.35 26.10
C GLU A 14 2.75 11.95 24.63
N ALA A 15 1.56 11.75 24.05
CA ALA A 15 1.41 11.50 22.61
C ALA A 15 2.07 12.61 21.79
N LYS A 16 1.82 13.86 22.18
CA LYS A 16 2.33 15.06 21.50
C LYS A 16 3.84 15.18 21.61
N ALA A 17 4.41 14.85 22.78
CA ALA A 17 5.86 14.83 23.00
C ALA A 17 6.55 13.72 22.18
N MET A 18 5.93 12.54 22.12
CA MET A 18 6.41 11.43 21.30
C MET A 18 6.37 11.78 19.80
N ILE A 19 5.26 12.30 19.29
CA ILE A 19 5.13 12.77 17.90
C ILE A 19 6.19 13.84 17.60
N HIS A 20 6.48 14.74 18.54
CA HIS A 20 7.53 15.74 18.39
C HIS A 20 8.92 15.11 18.31
N SER A 21 9.19 14.03 19.07
CA SER A 21 10.46 13.29 19.04
C SER A 21 10.65 12.41 17.80
N LEU A 22 9.54 11.98 17.18
CA LEU A 22 9.50 11.24 15.91
C LEU A 22 9.58 12.15 14.69
N ARG A 23 9.70 13.48 14.86
CA ARG A 23 9.94 14.40 13.75
C ARG A 23 11.19 13.95 12.99
N PRO A 24 11.09 13.66 11.68
CA PRO A 24 12.17 13.05 10.93
C PRO A 24 13.40 13.95 10.94
N ARG A 25 14.57 13.37 11.28
CA ARG A 25 15.87 14.02 11.11
C ARG A 25 16.12 14.20 9.61
N ARG A 26 16.11 15.46 9.16
CA ARG A 26 16.58 15.95 7.84
C ARG A 26 16.26 15.03 6.65
N GLY A 27 14.98 14.98 6.31
CA GLY A 27 14.49 14.87 4.94
C GLY A 27 13.18 15.65 4.91
N LYS A 28 12.88 16.40 3.85
CA LYS A 28 11.52 16.94 3.71
C LYS A 28 10.58 15.73 3.78
N PRO A 29 9.67 15.61 4.75
CA PRO A 29 8.59 14.66 4.62
C PRO A 29 7.89 15.04 3.32
N LYS A 30 7.99 14.19 2.30
CA LYS A 30 7.10 14.31 1.16
C LYS A 30 5.75 13.96 1.77
N VAL A 31 5.01 14.98 2.18
CA VAL A 31 3.57 14.81 2.44
C VAL A 31 3.09 14.03 1.23
N PRO A 32 2.45 12.86 1.39
CA PRO A 32 1.75 12.25 0.27
C PRO A 32 0.76 13.31 -0.16
N GLU A 33 1.09 14.04 -1.21
CA GLU A 33 0.15 14.87 -1.93
C GLU A 33 -0.94 13.87 -2.27
N LEU A 34 -2.11 14.01 -1.62
CA LEU A 34 -3.25 13.14 -1.83
C LEU A 34 -3.38 12.97 -3.33
N VAL A 35 -3.18 11.74 -3.81
CA VAL A 35 -2.94 11.43 -5.22
C VAL A 35 -4.00 12.17 -6.03
N SER A 36 -3.56 13.16 -6.80
CA SER A 36 -4.44 13.95 -7.66
C SER A 36 -4.78 13.08 -8.85
N ILE A 37 -5.87 12.32 -8.73
CA ILE A 37 -6.40 11.52 -9.84
C ILE A 37 -7.07 12.49 -10.79
N ASP A 38 -6.68 12.44 -12.06
CA ASP A 38 -7.39 13.15 -13.11
C ASP A 38 -8.65 12.37 -13.46
N GLU A 39 -9.77 12.77 -12.85
CA GLU A 39 -11.09 12.14 -13.01
C GLU A 39 -11.59 12.15 -14.47
N GLU A 40 -11.10 13.07 -15.30
CA GLU A 40 -11.48 13.20 -16.70
C GLU A 40 -10.62 12.32 -17.63
N ALA A 41 -9.52 11.76 -17.12
CA ALA A 41 -8.61 10.93 -17.91
C ALA A 41 -9.25 9.58 -18.33
N PRO A 42 -8.77 8.97 -19.44
CA PRO A 42 -9.16 7.63 -19.84
C PRO A 42 -9.01 6.63 -18.68
N LEU A 43 -9.87 5.62 -18.64
CA LEU A 43 -9.90 4.64 -17.53
C LEU A 43 -8.52 4.03 -17.26
N ASP A 44 -7.81 3.55 -18.28
CA ASP A 44 -6.50 2.92 -18.09
C ASP A 44 -5.47 3.90 -17.48
N GLU A 45 -5.56 5.20 -17.79
CA GLU A 45 -4.68 6.22 -17.20
C GLU A 45 -5.02 6.48 -15.73
N ARG A 46 -6.31 6.57 -15.38
CA ARG A 46 -6.73 6.66 -13.98
C ARG A 46 -6.29 5.44 -13.17
N LEU A 47 -6.43 4.24 -13.72
CA LEU A 47 -5.98 3.01 -13.07
C LEU A 47 -4.46 2.98 -12.85
N LEU A 48 -3.69 3.49 -13.81
CA LEU A 48 -2.25 3.68 -13.67
C LEU A 48 -1.93 4.66 -12.53
N GLN A 49 -2.60 5.83 -12.50
CA GLN A 49 -2.41 6.83 -11.45
C GLN A 49 -2.72 6.28 -10.05
N VAL A 50 -3.83 5.54 -9.91
CA VAL A 50 -4.23 4.87 -8.66
C VAL A 50 -3.18 3.84 -8.23
N CYS A 51 -2.71 2.99 -9.14
CA CYS A 51 -1.71 1.97 -8.82
C CYS A 51 -0.33 2.58 -8.52
N ASP A 52 0.05 3.67 -9.18
CA ASP A 52 1.27 4.41 -8.86
C ASP A 52 1.20 5.02 -7.46
N GLY A 53 0.05 5.58 -7.09
CA GLY A 53 -0.23 6.06 -5.73
C GLY A 53 -0.13 4.95 -4.69
N LEU A 54 -0.70 3.78 -4.98
CA LEU A 54 -0.59 2.59 -4.13
C LEU A 54 0.88 2.16 -3.96
N ILE A 55 1.66 2.16 -5.03
CA ILE A 55 3.09 1.84 -4.99
C ILE A 55 3.85 2.83 -4.09
N ASP A 56 3.51 4.11 -4.11
CA ASP A 56 4.13 5.12 -3.24
C ASP A 56 3.79 4.90 -1.75
N ILE A 57 2.55 4.51 -1.44
CA ILE A 57 2.14 4.11 -0.09
C ILE A 57 2.96 2.90 0.37
N LEU A 58 3.06 1.85 -0.46
CA LEU A 58 3.81 0.63 -0.14
C LEU A 58 5.30 0.89 0.02
N SER A 59 5.89 1.68 -0.88
CA SER A 59 7.30 2.08 -0.82
C SER A 59 7.61 2.76 0.51
N THR A 60 6.73 3.68 0.94
CA THR A 60 6.88 4.40 2.20
C THR A 60 6.68 3.47 3.40
N PHE A 61 5.63 2.65 3.39
CA PHE A 61 5.27 1.79 4.52
C PHE A 61 6.31 0.70 4.78
N PHE A 62 6.78 0.03 3.72
CA PHE A 62 7.75 -1.05 3.83
C PHE A 62 9.21 -0.58 3.74
N ASN A 63 9.44 0.73 3.56
CA ASN A 63 10.76 1.33 3.37
C ASN A 63 11.56 0.63 2.26
N VAL A 64 10.91 0.37 1.12
CA VAL A 64 11.51 -0.21 -0.09
C VAL A 64 11.49 0.81 -1.23
N SER A 65 12.36 0.65 -2.22
CA SER A 65 12.43 1.57 -3.34
C SER A 65 11.19 1.47 -4.25
N GLY A 66 10.45 2.57 -4.39
CA GLY A 66 9.34 2.67 -5.34
C GLY A 66 9.78 2.44 -6.80
N ARG A 67 11.04 2.74 -7.14
CA ARG A 67 11.62 2.41 -8.46
C ARG A 67 11.72 0.90 -8.64
N GLU A 68 12.11 0.16 -7.61
CA GLU A 68 12.20 -1.29 -7.69
C GLU A 68 10.81 -1.92 -7.74
N LEU A 69 9.84 -1.39 -7.00
CA LEU A 69 8.44 -1.84 -7.08
C LEU A 69 7.86 -1.67 -8.50
N ARG A 70 8.18 -0.59 -9.21
CA ARG A 70 7.77 -0.37 -10.61
C ARG A 70 8.60 -1.14 -11.64
N SER A 71 9.72 -1.73 -11.23
CA SER A 71 10.60 -2.44 -12.17
C SER A 71 9.93 -3.69 -12.74
N HIS A 72 10.10 -3.89 -14.05
CA HIS A 72 9.69 -5.08 -14.77
C HIS A 72 10.64 -6.28 -14.55
N SER A 73 11.85 -6.04 -14.08
CA SER A 73 12.84 -7.09 -13.82
C SER A 73 12.51 -7.89 -12.57
N ARG A 74 13.13 -9.08 -12.43
CA ARG A 74 13.17 -9.78 -11.14
C ARG A 74 13.89 -8.90 -10.13
N CYS A 75 13.33 -8.79 -8.94
CA CYS A 75 13.90 -8.06 -7.82
C CYS A 75 14.15 -9.02 -6.65
N GLU A 76 14.78 -8.52 -5.59
CA GLU A 76 14.93 -9.29 -4.37
C GLU A 76 13.58 -9.74 -3.81
N ARG A 77 13.59 -10.87 -3.09
CA ARG A 77 12.37 -11.50 -2.55
C ARG A 77 11.53 -10.52 -1.70
N PRO A 78 12.11 -9.66 -0.83
CA PRO A 78 11.31 -8.70 -0.06
C PRO A 78 10.56 -7.69 -0.93
N VAL A 79 11.21 -7.15 -1.97
CA VAL A 79 10.59 -6.22 -2.91
C VAL A 79 9.50 -6.90 -3.73
N ALA A 80 9.73 -8.16 -4.14
CA ALA A 80 8.72 -8.94 -4.83
C ALA A 80 7.47 -9.17 -3.97
N ARG A 81 7.67 -9.46 -2.68
CA ARG A 81 6.57 -9.63 -1.71
C ARG A 81 5.74 -8.35 -1.57
N VAL A 82 6.37 -7.20 -1.40
CA VAL A 82 5.67 -5.92 -1.30
C VAL A 82 4.87 -5.61 -2.57
N ARG A 83 5.41 -5.93 -3.75
CA ARG A 83 4.66 -5.79 -5.01
C ARG A 83 3.44 -6.72 -5.07
N GLN A 84 3.58 -7.95 -4.60
CA GLN A 84 2.46 -8.92 -4.52
C GLN A 84 1.36 -8.44 -3.57
N ILE A 85 1.73 -7.85 -2.42
CA ILE A 85 0.77 -7.17 -1.53
C ILE A 85 0.04 -6.06 -2.27
N GLY A 86 0.76 -5.23 -3.04
CA GLY A 86 0.13 -4.19 -3.85
C GLY A 86 -0.86 -4.71 -4.88
N MET A 87 -0.51 -5.77 -5.60
CA MET A 87 -1.43 -6.42 -6.56
C MET A 87 -2.69 -6.96 -5.87
N TYR A 88 -2.51 -7.62 -4.73
CA TYR A 88 -3.61 -8.12 -3.92
C TYR A 88 -4.54 -7.00 -3.48
N VAL A 89 -4.00 -5.96 -2.83
CA VAL A 89 -4.78 -4.82 -2.33
C VAL A 89 -5.50 -4.08 -3.46
N ALA A 90 -4.85 -3.88 -4.62
CA ALA A 90 -5.50 -3.29 -5.78
C ALA A 90 -6.71 -4.14 -6.25
N HIS A 91 -6.59 -5.46 -6.22
CA HIS A 91 -7.70 -6.35 -6.57
C HIS A 91 -8.82 -6.34 -5.52
N VAL A 92 -8.50 -6.58 -4.25
CA VAL A 92 -9.52 -6.82 -3.22
C VAL A 92 -10.11 -5.55 -2.60
N THR A 93 -9.31 -4.48 -2.49
CA THR A 93 -9.75 -3.23 -1.86
C THR A 93 -10.29 -2.24 -2.88
N LEU A 94 -9.64 -2.13 -4.04
CA LEU A 94 -10.03 -1.19 -5.10
C LEU A 94 -10.93 -1.84 -6.15
N ALA A 95 -11.28 -3.11 -5.99
CA ALA A 95 -12.14 -3.88 -6.89
C ALA A 95 -11.66 -3.93 -8.35
N LEU A 96 -10.36 -3.71 -8.60
CA LEU A 96 -9.80 -3.81 -9.94
C LEU A 96 -9.75 -5.26 -10.39
N THR A 97 -10.05 -5.53 -11.64
CA THR A 97 -9.88 -6.87 -12.21
C THR A 97 -8.41 -7.24 -12.25
N MET A 98 -8.09 -8.53 -12.15
CA MET A 98 -6.68 -9.00 -12.25
C MET A 98 -5.99 -8.55 -13.55
N SER A 99 -6.76 -8.37 -14.63
CA SER A 99 -6.24 -7.86 -15.91
C SER A 99 -5.89 -6.37 -15.83
N GLU A 100 -6.70 -5.55 -15.17
CA GLU A 100 -6.42 -4.14 -14.92
C GLU A 100 -5.20 -3.96 -14.01
N VAL A 101 -5.14 -4.71 -12.91
CA VAL A 101 -3.97 -4.74 -12.03
C VAL A 101 -2.72 -5.16 -12.81
N GLY A 102 -2.83 -6.19 -13.66
CA GLY A 102 -1.73 -6.64 -14.51
C GLY A 102 -1.22 -5.51 -15.41
N ARG A 103 -2.11 -4.84 -16.14
CA ARG A 103 -1.74 -3.69 -16.99
C ARG A 103 -1.08 -2.58 -16.17
N ALA A 104 -1.66 -2.20 -15.03
CA ALA A 104 -1.16 -1.10 -14.21
C ALA A 104 0.21 -1.40 -13.56
N PHE A 105 0.48 -2.66 -13.20
CA PHE A 105 1.77 -3.09 -12.64
C PHE A 105 2.78 -3.57 -13.70
N GLY A 106 2.43 -3.57 -14.99
CA GLY A 106 3.27 -4.09 -16.06
C GLY A 106 3.51 -5.61 -15.98
N ARG A 107 2.48 -6.37 -15.57
CA ARG A 107 2.54 -7.82 -15.32
C ARG A 107 1.42 -8.57 -16.03
N ASP A 108 1.66 -9.87 -16.26
CA ASP A 108 0.62 -10.75 -16.79
C ASP A 108 -0.47 -11.00 -15.74
N ARG A 109 -1.71 -11.19 -16.21
CA ARG A 109 -2.86 -11.51 -15.35
C ARG A 109 -2.58 -12.73 -14.45
N SER A 110 -1.90 -13.77 -14.96
CA SER A 110 -1.55 -14.96 -14.16
C SER A 110 -0.58 -14.63 -13.02
N THR A 111 0.27 -13.62 -13.18
CA THR A 111 1.16 -13.14 -12.11
C THR A 111 0.34 -12.50 -10.98
N VAL A 112 -0.68 -11.72 -11.31
CA VAL A 112 -1.60 -11.12 -10.34
C VAL A 112 -2.41 -12.21 -9.63
N ASN A 113 -2.92 -13.19 -10.39
CA ASN A 113 -3.64 -14.32 -9.81
C ASN A 113 -2.76 -15.10 -8.81
N HIS A 114 -1.52 -15.39 -9.19
CA HIS A 114 -0.56 -16.03 -8.30
C HIS A 114 -0.26 -15.19 -7.06
N ALA A 115 -0.09 -13.87 -7.22
CA ALA A 115 0.07 -12.96 -6.10
C ALA A 115 -1.12 -13.01 -5.14
N CYS A 116 -2.35 -13.00 -5.67
CA CYS A 116 -3.55 -13.01 -4.83
C CYS A 116 -3.64 -14.29 -3.97
N HIS A 117 -3.49 -15.47 -4.58
CA HIS A 117 -3.48 -16.73 -3.82
C HIS A 117 -2.38 -16.74 -2.77
N LEU A 118 -1.17 -16.33 -3.15
CA LEU A 118 -0.04 -16.33 -2.25
C LEU A 118 -0.20 -15.36 -1.07
N ILE A 119 -0.85 -14.21 -1.27
CA ILE A 119 -1.15 -13.28 -0.17
C ILE A 119 -2.26 -13.86 0.72
N GLU A 120 -3.32 -14.43 0.15
CA GLU A 120 -4.38 -15.09 0.93
C GLU A 120 -3.84 -16.22 1.81
N ASP A 121 -3.00 -17.10 1.27
CA ASP A 121 -2.37 -18.18 2.04
C ASP A 121 -1.54 -17.63 3.21
N MET A 122 -0.89 -16.48 3.03
CA MET A 122 -0.10 -15.85 4.09
C MET A 122 -0.95 -15.13 5.15
N ARG A 123 -2.19 -14.76 4.83
CA ARG A 123 -3.11 -14.12 5.78
C ARG A 123 -3.62 -15.08 6.86
N GLU A 124 -3.30 -16.37 6.77
CA GLU A 124 -3.47 -17.31 7.89
C GLU A 124 -2.59 -16.93 9.09
N GLU A 125 -1.48 -16.22 8.87
CA GLU A 125 -0.60 -15.70 9.93
C GLU A 125 -1.10 -14.34 10.43
N LEU A 126 -1.54 -14.28 11.69
CA LEU A 126 -2.18 -13.09 12.30
C LEU A 126 -1.36 -11.80 12.18
N GLU A 127 -0.04 -11.89 12.34
CA GLU A 127 0.84 -10.72 12.23
C GLU A 127 0.87 -10.18 10.81
N PHE A 128 0.89 -11.07 9.81
CA PHE A 128 0.86 -10.70 8.41
C PHE A 128 -0.51 -10.13 8.01
N ASP A 129 -1.59 -10.75 8.49
CA ASP A 129 -2.95 -10.28 8.26
C ASP A 129 -3.16 -8.84 8.75
N HIS A 130 -2.71 -8.52 9.96
CA HIS A 130 -2.80 -7.16 10.49
C HIS A 130 -2.03 -6.13 9.65
N ILE A 131 -0.88 -6.52 9.07
CA ILE A 131 -0.11 -5.64 8.18
C ILE A 131 -0.89 -5.38 6.90
N VAL A 132 -1.43 -6.43 6.25
CA VAL A 132 -2.23 -6.29 5.03
C VAL A 132 -3.47 -5.45 5.31
N GLN A 133 -4.19 -5.72 6.39
CA GLN A 133 -5.38 -4.98 6.79
C GLN A 133 -5.09 -3.49 7.03
N THR A 134 -3.92 -3.16 7.58
CA THR A 134 -3.47 -1.78 7.76
C THR A 134 -3.32 -1.08 6.41
N ILE A 135 -2.67 -1.74 5.44
CA ILE A 135 -2.52 -1.19 4.08
C ILE A 135 -3.89 -1.00 3.42
N GLU A 136 -4.77 -1.99 3.47
CA GLU A 136 -6.12 -1.88 2.93
C GLU A 136 -6.86 -0.66 3.49
N ASN A 137 -6.76 -0.41 4.80
CA ASN A 137 -7.40 0.73 5.44
C ASN A 137 -6.81 2.07 4.97
N ILE A 138 -5.48 2.17 4.84
CA ILE A 138 -4.83 3.36 4.29
C ILE A 138 -5.31 3.62 2.86
N VAL A 139 -5.38 2.56 2.05
CA VAL A 139 -5.81 2.62 0.64
C VAL A 139 -7.28 3.02 0.52
N LYS A 140 -8.17 2.48 1.35
CA LYS A 140 -9.60 2.89 1.41
C LYS A 140 -9.73 4.39 1.66
N VAL A 141 -9.00 4.92 2.63
CA VAL A 141 -9.04 6.35 2.98
C VAL A 141 -8.44 7.22 1.86
N ALA A 142 -7.37 6.75 1.22
CA ALA A 142 -6.69 7.48 0.17
C ALA A 142 -7.51 7.56 -1.14
N PHE A 143 -8.12 6.45 -1.55
CA PHE A 143 -8.66 6.28 -2.90
C PHE A 143 -10.15 6.03 -2.97
N MET A 144 -10.85 5.67 -1.90
CA MET A 144 -12.28 5.42 -1.98
C MET A 144 -13.11 6.64 -1.58
N ARG A 145 -14.19 6.89 -2.31
CA ARG A 145 -15.28 7.79 -1.93
C ARG A 145 -16.61 7.11 -2.27
N ASP A 146 -17.52 7.04 -1.30
CA ASP A 146 -18.85 6.44 -1.47
C ASP A 146 -18.85 5.00 -2.04
N GLY A 147 -17.80 4.23 -1.75
CA GLY A 147 -17.67 2.82 -2.18
C GLY A 147 -17.02 2.60 -3.55
N THR A 148 -16.65 3.68 -4.25
CA THR A 148 -15.97 3.63 -5.56
C THR A 148 -14.56 4.20 -5.48
N VAL A 149 -13.67 3.74 -6.35
CA VAL A 149 -12.34 4.34 -6.56
C VAL A 149 -12.54 5.74 -7.14
N ARG A 150 -11.88 6.73 -6.52
CA ARG A 150 -11.73 8.12 -7.01
C ARG A 150 -10.91 8.19 -8.31
#